data_AF-A0AAD7NG19-F1
#
_entry.id   AF-A0AAD7NG19-F1
#
_cell.length_a   1.000
_cell.length_b   1.000
_cell.length_c   1.000
_cell.angle_alpha   90.00
_cell.angle_beta   90.00
_cell.angle_gamma   90.00
#
_symmetry.space_group_name_H-M   'P 1'
#
loop_
_entity.id
_entity.type
_entity.pdbx_description
1 polymer ?
#
loop_
_entity_poly.entity_id
_entity_poly.type
_entity_poly.pdbx_seq_one_letter_code
_entity_poly.pdbx_strand_id
1 'polypeptide(L)'
;MRNSASSGSRRRLPDAIHSFRQALDVTRFETPGHRRKRLKASKLNDAAAISALPPEILSHIFLFCVCGSSGQGDGLDWLPITRVTRRWRQIALDCPELWANIIFRRKLVPIMLSRAKMVPLVIRVVLEKDKPYQSQVIRENISRVGELAVSGSEAALETFFPDYVGEMLAPRLRSLSVVKTSGEAMWLDAMVFHGPEARTTYPSHQLHLEKCAIPWNSPWYYNLTDLHLENLHSTQGPAITVLFSIILASPLLQNLTLINTHTHVDRTERLFPTTLSHLTTLLISEPIFVCVHLLVNLTFPAIVTNVIRCFPSPKEEAEFWIPSLVSHHDFSDMYDFIRVEAPINSFLRIKAGGYWTEKTFDIQIDHPLPQILLEPVLHSLVTYSPTSFRSITSLSIDMPSLGGDAWRHLCQCTNLQTLQFRDSDCNALLSLLVERAFRCIGVSVRADTEFIPSQLDRQGVCSQVFPKLECIIFLEIDCGVLNRYPSLTDILRALLWARRTGGCPVSSVELDRCKNVFRQDLEHLAYLTDSFIWDGSGQNTKEKEDSCLDLRSYSLNVFELLMKDRWLSST
;
A
#
# COMPACT_ATOMS: atom_id res chain seq x y z
N MET A 1 -16.79 -29.12 22.44
CA MET A 1 -17.04 -30.21 21.47
C MET A 1 -16.16 -30.01 20.24
N ARG A 2 -15.60 -31.11 19.71
CA ARG A 2 -14.99 -31.31 18.37
C ARG A 2 -14.16 -30.19 17.70
N ASN A 3 -12.86 -30.46 17.65
CA ASN A 3 -11.84 -30.03 16.70
C ASN A 3 -12.32 -29.68 15.27
N SER A 4 -11.69 -28.66 14.67
CA SER A 4 -11.25 -28.71 13.27
C SER A 4 -9.78 -28.32 13.19
N ALA A 5 -8.96 -29.14 12.55
CA ALA A 5 -7.53 -28.92 12.42
C ALA A 5 -7.18 -28.68 10.95
N SER A 6 -6.64 -27.50 10.63
CA SER A 6 -6.17 -27.18 9.28
C SER A 6 -4.80 -27.82 9.02
N SER A 7 -4.78 -28.83 8.15
CA SER A 7 -3.59 -29.62 7.81
C SER A 7 -2.65 -28.90 6.83
N GLY A 8 -1.96 -27.87 7.31
CA GLY A 8 -0.93 -27.13 6.55
C GLY A 8 0.44 -27.84 6.53
N SER A 9 0.73 -28.58 5.46
CA SER A 9 2.07 -28.97 4.94
C SER A 9 3.28 -29.06 5.91
N ARG A 10 3.30 -30.03 6.83
CA ARG A 10 4.53 -30.44 7.56
C ARG A 10 5.30 -31.57 6.84
N ARG A 11 5.74 -31.38 5.59
CA ARG A 11 6.64 -32.35 4.90
C ARG A 11 7.64 -31.66 3.94
N ARG A 12 8.86 -31.35 4.43
CA ARG A 12 10.11 -31.17 3.62
C ARG A 12 11.42 -30.99 4.42
N LEU A 13 11.42 -31.09 5.77
CA LEU A 13 12.60 -30.80 6.59
C LEU A 13 13.79 -31.80 6.50
N PRO A 14 13.59 -33.13 6.38
CA PRO A 14 14.72 -34.09 6.36
C PRO A 14 15.59 -34.00 5.10
N ASP A 15 14.96 -33.76 3.95
CA ASP A 15 15.62 -33.85 2.65
C ASP A 15 16.67 -32.75 2.43
N ALA A 16 16.43 -31.54 2.96
CA ALA A 16 17.36 -30.42 2.90
C ALA A 16 18.67 -30.71 3.68
N ILE A 17 18.58 -31.36 4.85
CA ILE A 17 19.76 -31.71 5.67
C ILE A 17 20.53 -32.88 5.06
N HIS A 18 19.83 -33.87 4.49
CA HIS A 18 20.49 -34.97 3.76
C HIS A 18 21.16 -34.48 2.48
N SER A 19 20.48 -33.61 1.73
CA SER A 19 21.02 -32.81 0.64
C SER A 19 22.27 -32.03 1.04
N PHE A 20 22.26 -31.38 2.21
CA PHE A 20 23.39 -30.62 2.73
C PHE A 20 24.62 -31.50 3.00
N ARG A 21 24.43 -32.66 3.62
CA ARG A 21 25.50 -33.63 3.87
C ARG A 21 26.09 -34.19 2.57
N GLN A 22 25.25 -34.55 1.59
CA GLN A 22 25.74 -34.93 0.26
C GLN A 22 26.51 -33.80 -0.44
N ALA A 23 26.19 -32.54 -0.14
CA ALA A 23 26.94 -31.37 -0.59
C ALA A 23 28.18 -31.06 0.26
N LEU A 24 28.57 -31.89 1.24
CA LEU A 24 29.80 -31.74 2.01
C LEU A 24 30.71 -32.98 1.98
N ASP A 25 30.14 -34.19 1.99
CA ASP A 25 30.91 -35.43 2.10
C ASP A 25 31.79 -35.69 0.87
N VAL A 26 33.10 -35.56 1.08
CA VAL A 26 34.12 -36.23 0.28
C VAL A 26 34.21 -37.68 0.77
N THR A 27 34.51 -38.63 -0.13
CA THR A 27 34.64 -40.09 0.12
C THR A 27 33.33 -40.90 0.21
N ARG A 28 32.64 -41.08 -0.93
CA ARG A 28 31.99 -42.37 -1.22
C ARG A 28 32.99 -43.25 -1.98
N PHE A 29 33.15 -44.51 -1.56
CA PHE A 29 33.93 -45.51 -2.30
C PHE A 29 33.35 -45.67 -3.72
N GLU A 30 34.11 -45.27 -4.76
CA GLU A 30 33.64 -45.32 -6.15
C GLU A 30 33.95 -46.68 -6.79
N THR A 31 32.91 -47.41 -7.22
CA THR A 31 33.12 -48.59 -8.06
C THR A 31 33.53 -48.18 -9.49
N PRO A 32 34.31 -49.00 -10.23
CA PRO A 32 34.91 -48.61 -11.51
C PRO A 32 33.91 -48.14 -12.59
N GLY A 33 32.68 -48.68 -12.58
CA GLY A 33 31.61 -48.27 -13.49
C GLY A 33 31.14 -46.83 -13.28
N HIS A 34 31.05 -46.38 -12.02
CA HIS A 34 30.71 -44.99 -11.69
C HIS A 34 31.82 -44.03 -12.14
N ARG A 35 33.09 -44.40 -11.94
CA ARG A 35 34.24 -43.60 -12.37
C ARG A 35 34.23 -43.32 -13.88
N ARG A 36 33.94 -44.33 -14.71
CA ARG A 36 33.81 -44.17 -16.19
C ARG A 36 32.63 -43.27 -16.60
N LYS A 37 31.44 -43.44 -16.00
CA LYS A 37 30.29 -42.54 -16.27
C LYS A 37 30.61 -41.09 -15.86
N ARG A 38 31.21 -40.89 -14.68
CA ARG A 38 31.58 -39.57 -14.14
C ARG A 38 32.63 -38.85 -14.99
N LEU A 39 33.58 -39.57 -15.59
CA LEU A 39 34.57 -39.02 -16.53
C LEU A 39 33.93 -38.55 -17.85
N LYS A 40 32.97 -39.30 -18.42
CA LYS A 40 32.23 -38.86 -19.61
C LYS A 40 31.39 -37.61 -19.31
N ALA A 41 30.67 -37.59 -18.19
CA ALA A 41 29.88 -36.43 -17.77
C ALA A 41 30.73 -35.18 -17.53
N SER A 42 31.94 -35.32 -16.93
CA SER A 42 32.86 -34.19 -16.77
C SER A 42 33.20 -33.57 -18.12
N LYS A 43 33.68 -34.37 -19.09
CA LYS A 43 34.09 -33.86 -20.41
C LYS A 43 32.95 -33.15 -21.17
N LEU A 44 31.71 -33.60 -21.01
CA LEU A 44 30.54 -32.93 -21.60
C LEU A 44 30.23 -31.60 -20.90
N ASN A 45 30.34 -31.55 -19.57
CA ASN A 45 30.16 -30.32 -18.80
C ASN A 45 31.29 -29.31 -19.07
N ASP A 46 32.52 -29.77 -19.24
CA ASP A 46 33.69 -28.94 -19.54
C ASP A 46 33.60 -28.33 -20.96
N ALA A 47 32.84 -28.95 -21.87
CA ALA A 47 32.57 -28.47 -23.23
C ALA A 47 31.33 -27.56 -23.36
N ALA A 48 30.56 -27.35 -22.28
CA ALA A 48 29.42 -26.45 -22.30
C ALA A 48 29.88 -24.98 -22.33
N ALA A 49 29.20 -24.11 -23.10
CA ALA A 49 29.58 -22.70 -23.24
C ALA A 49 29.70 -21.95 -21.89
N ILE A 50 28.85 -22.28 -20.91
CA ILE A 50 28.89 -21.70 -19.55
C ILE A 50 30.16 -22.08 -18.76
N SER A 51 30.85 -23.16 -19.16
CA SER A 51 32.15 -23.57 -18.61
C SER A 51 33.32 -22.80 -19.24
N ALA A 52 33.10 -21.93 -20.23
CA ALA A 52 34.11 -20.97 -20.67
C ALA A 52 34.21 -19.74 -19.74
N LEU A 53 33.19 -19.47 -18.92
CA LEU A 53 33.14 -18.27 -18.07
C LEU A 53 34.20 -18.28 -16.96
N PRO A 54 34.91 -17.15 -16.72
CA PRO A 54 35.84 -17.03 -15.60
C PRO A 54 35.19 -17.31 -14.23
N PRO A 55 35.94 -17.82 -13.24
CA PRO A 55 35.44 -18.06 -11.88
C PRO A 55 34.72 -16.86 -11.26
N GLU A 56 35.19 -15.65 -11.53
CA GLU A 56 34.69 -14.39 -10.98
C GLU A 56 33.27 -14.10 -11.48
N ILE A 57 33.03 -14.32 -12.79
CA ILE A 57 31.72 -14.15 -13.42
C ILE A 57 30.73 -15.21 -12.90
N LEU A 58 31.19 -16.46 -12.73
CA LEU A 58 30.36 -17.52 -12.16
C LEU A 58 30.01 -17.23 -10.70
N SER A 59 30.95 -16.76 -9.87
CA SER A 59 30.66 -16.31 -8.50
C SER A 59 29.64 -15.18 -8.47
N HIS A 60 29.75 -14.19 -9.36
CA HIS A 60 28.80 -13.09 -9.44
C HIS A 60 27.39 -13.57 -9.85
N ILE A 61 27.28 -14.48 -10.81
CA ILE A 61 26.02 -15.16 -11.17
C ILE A 61 25.43 -15.92 -9.97
N PHE A 62 26.26 -16.64 -9.20
CA PHE A 62 25.80 -17.39 -8.03
C PHE A 62 25.25 -16.48 -6.93
N LEU A 63 25.79 -15.26 -6.78
CA LEU A 63 25.30 -14.29 -5.79
C LEU A 63 23.88 -13.78 -6.13
N PHE A 64 23.55 -13.58 -7.40
CA PHE A 64 22.17 -13.27 -7.81
C PHE A 64 21.18 -14.38 -7.42
N CYS A 65 21.61 -15.65 -7.42
CA CYS A 65 20.79 -16.77 -6.94
C CYS A 65 20.55 -16.76 -5.42
N VAL A 66 21.35 -16.03 -4.63
CA VAL A 66 21.13 -15.80 -3.19
C VAL A 66 20.22 -14.59 -2.96
N CYS A 67 20.40 -13.52 -3.73
CA CYS A 67 19.61 -12.29 -3.60
C CYS A 67 18.13 -12.48 -3.99
N GLY A 68 17.80 -13.39 -4.90
CA GLY A 68 16.42 -13.65 -5.35
C GLY A 68 15.52 -14.39 -4.35
N SER A 69 16.07 -14.96 -3.26
CA SER A 69 15.30 -15.70 -2.25
C SER A 69 14.63 -14.76 -1.22
N SER A 70 13.54 -14.11 -1.64
CA SER A 70 12.74 -13.21 -0.80
C SER A 70 11.99 -13.94 0.33
N GLY A 71 12.61 -14.06 1.51
CA GLY A 71 11.97 -14.21 2.83
C GLY A 71 11.23 -15.51 3.17
N GLN A 72 10.78 -16.31 2.20
CA GLN A 72 9.94 -17.51 2.44
C GLN A 72 10.67 -18.86 2.21
N GLY A 73 11.92 -18.82 1.71
CA GLY A 73 12.77 -20.01 1.53
C GLY A 73 13.46 -20.46 2.82
N ASP A 74 14.03 -21.68 2.83
CA ASP A 74 14.71 -22.23 4.01
C ASP A 74 16.17 -21.74 4.17
N GLY A 75 16.56 -20.78 3.32
CA GLY A 75 17.88 -20.18 3.17
C GLY A 75 18.87 -21.00 2.32
N LEU A 76 18.54 -22.26 2.00
CA LEU A 76 19.46 -23.20 1.34
C LEU A 76 19.24 -23.31 -0.17
N ASP A 77 18.37 -22.48 -0.75
CA ASP A 77 17.93 -22.54 -2.15
C ASP A 77 19.05 -22.34 -3.18
N TRP A 78 20.17 -21.72 -2.79
CA TRP A 78 21.38 -21.56 -3.62
C TRP A 78 22.30 -22.79 -3.62
N LEU A 79 22.18 -23.70 -2.64
CA LEU A 79 23.06 -24.88 -2.55
C LEU A 79 23.01 -25.87 -3.71
N PRO A 80 21.94 -26.01 -4.52
CA PRO A 80 21.95 -26.80 -5.75
C PRO A 80 23.10 -26.42 -6.71
N ILE A 81 23.57 -25.16 -6.70
CA ILE A 81 24.75 -24.69 -7.44
C ILE A 81 25.98 -25.56 -7.14
N THR A 82 26.16 -25.96 -5.88
CA THR A 82 27.26 -26.82 -5.42
C THR A 82 27.21 -28.28 -5.92
N ARG A 83 26.17 -28.65 -6.70
CA ARG A 83 25.95 -29.99 -7.25
C ARG A 83 25.98 -30.06 -8.78
N VAL A 84 25.98 -28.93 -9.49
CA VAL A 84 25.90 -28.90 -10.97
C VAL A 84 27.17 -29.50 -11.61
N THR A 85 28.34 -28.97 -11.26
CA THR A 85 29.64 -29.49 -11.70
C THR A 85 30.68 -29.42 -10.57
N ARG A 86 31.81 -30.12 -10.70
CA ARG A 86 32.92 -29.97 -9.74
C ARG A 86 33.50 -28.56 -9.74
N ARG A 87 33.55 -27.91 -10.91
CA ARG A 87 34.04 -26.52 -11.05
C ARG A 87 33.12 -25.54 -10.34
N TRP A 88 31.81 -25.62 -10.58
CA TRP A 88 30.82 -24.79 -9.90
C TRP A 88 30.85 -25.00 -8.39
N ARG A 89 30.96 -26.26 -7.95
CA ARG A 89 31.15 -26.62 -6.55
C ARG A 89 32.39 -25.97 -5.95
N GLN A 90 33.54 -26.02 -6.63
CA GLN A 90 34.78 -25.42 -6.13
C GLN A 90 34.64 -23.90 -6.03
N ILE A 91 34.20 -23.24 -7.09
CA ILE A 91 33.96 -21.78 -7.14
C ILE A 91 33.02 -21.34 -6.01
N ALA A 92 31.89 -22.03 -5.83
CA ALA A 92 30.91 -21.72 -4.78
C ALA A 92 31.38 -22.05 -3.35
N LEU A 93 32.37 -22.94 -3.18
CA LEU A 93 33.00 -23.22 -1.89
C LEU A 93 34.10 -22.19 -1.55
N ASP A 94 34.77 -21.63 -2.57
CA ASP A 94 35.88 -20.70 -2.42
C ASP A 94 35.45 -19.22 -2.31
N CYS A 95 34.31 -18.87 -2.91
CA CYS A 95 33.62 -17.56 -2.85
C CYS A 95 33.01 -17.32 -1.45
N PRO A 96 33.62 -16.46 -0.59
CA PRO A 96 33.18 -16.30 0.81
C PRO A 96 31.82 -15.62 0.95
N GLU A 97 31.43 -14.79 -0.01
CA GLU A 97 30.20 -13.99 -0.01
C GLU A 97 28.95 -14.89 0.03
N LEU A 98 28.97 -16.04 -0.66
CA LEU A 98 27.88 -17.03 -0.61
C LEU A 98 27.66 -17.63 0.79
N TRP A 99 28.68 -17.61 1.65
CA TRP A 99 28.63 -18.16 3.01
C TRP A 99 28.37 -17.08 4.07
N ALA A 100 28.29 -15.81 3.68
CA ALA A 100 28.15 -14.67 4.59
C ALA A 100 26.74 -14.48 5.16
N ASN A 101 25.70 -14.98 4.46
CA ASN A 101 24.32 -14.97 4.93
C ASN A 101 24.09 -16.15 5.91
N ILE A 102 24.15 -15.88 7.21
CA ILE A 102 24.22 -16.91 8.25
C ILE A 102 22.85 -17.51 8.58
N ILE A 103 22.70 -18.81 8.31
CA ILE A 103 21.48 -19.57 8.58
C ILE A 103 21.66 -20.35 9.90
N PHE A 104 20.85 -20.03 10.92
CA PHE A 104 20.95 -20.64 12.26
C PHE A 104 20.46 -22.09 12.33
N ARG A 105 21.23 -23.01 11.74
CA ARG A 105 21.16 -24.45 12.00
C ARG A 105 22.44 -24.86 12.72
N ARG A 106 22.33 -25.46 13.92
CA ARG A 106 23.45 -25.75 14.85
C ARG A 106 24.68 -26.45 14.24
N LYS A 107 24.52 -27.26 13.18
CA LYS A 107 25.62 -27.96 12.47
C LYS A 107 26.18 -27.20 11.27
N LEU A 108 25.47 -26.18 10.80
CA LEU A 108 25.76 -25.39 9.61
C LEU A 108 26.56 -24.13 9.96
N VAL A 109 26.17 -23.44 11.03
CA VAL A 109 26.77 -22.15 11.45
C VAL A 109 28.31 -22.16 11.48
N PRO A 110 29.01 -23.14 12.09
CA PRO A 110 30.49 -23.16 12.08
C PRO A 110 31.10 -23.29 10.68
N ILE A 111 30.41 -23.97 9.77
CA ILE A 111 30.84 -24.18 8.38
C ILE A 111 30.64 -22.90 7.55
N MET A 112 29.56 -22.15 7.82
CA MET A 112 29.32 -20.86 7.17
C MET A 112 30.32 -19.81 7.66
N LEU A 113 30.49 -19.65 8.98
CA LEU A 113 31.42 -18.68 9.57
C LEU A 113 32.87 -18.87 9.09
N SER A 114 33.33 -20.13 9.02
CA SER A 114 34.67 -20.46 8.53
C SER A 114 34.86 -20.20 7.04
N ARG A 115 33.85 -20.46 6.19
CA ARG A 115 33.93 -20.17 4.75
C ARG A 115 33.71 -18.70 4.39
N ALA A 116 32.95 -17.98 5.19
CA ALA A 116 32.78 -16.54 5.08
C ALA A 116 34.06 -15.75 5.40
N LYS A 117 35.15 -16.39 5.84
CA LYS A 117 36.48 -15.78 6.08
C LYS A 117 36.38 -14.44 6.83
N MET A 118 36.57 -13.31 6.15
CA MET A 118 36.50 -11.95 6.71
C MET A 118 35.50 -11.01 5.99
N VAL A 119 34.62 -11.54 5.12
CA VAL A 119 33.58 -10.71 4.50
C VAL A 119 32.50 -10.33 5.54
N PRO A 120 31.82 -9.17 5.38
CA PRO A 120 30.74 -8.76 6.27
C PRO A 120 29.62 -9.80 6.29
N LEU A 121 29.14 -10.15 7.49
CA LEU A 121 28.06 -11.12 7.66
C LEU A 121 26.69 -10.48 7.52
N VAL A 122 25.76 -11.20 6.91
CA VAL A 122 24.33 -10.90 6.91
C VAL A 122 23.67 -11.89 7.86
N ILE A 123 23.06 -11.37 8.92
CA ILE A 123 22.48 -12.18 10.00
C ILE A 123 21.00 -11.82 10.12
N ARG A 124 20.12 -12.77 9.83
CA ARG A 124 18.66 -12.60 9.96
C ARG A 124 18.11 -13.73 10.83
N VAL A 125 17.58 -13.41 12.00
CA VAL A 125 17.25 -14.42 13.03
C VAL A 125 16.01 -14.07 13.84
N VAL A 126 15.15 -15.07 14.04
CA VAL A 126 14.15 -15.05 15.12
C VAL A 126 14.82 -15.59 16.38
N LEU A 127 14.93 -14.75 17.39
CA LEU A 127 15.48 -15.06 18.71
C LEU A 127 14.45 -15.87 19.50
N GLU A 128 14.82 -17.09 19.86
CA GLU A 128 14.00 -17.97 20.70
C GLU A 128 14.67 -18.16 22.06
N LYS A 129 13.90 -18.06 23.14
CA LYS A 129 14.39 -18.24 24.52
C LYS A 129 15.13 -19.57 24.72
N ASP A 130 14.69 -20.63 24.03
CA ASP A 130 15.27 -21.97 24.11
C ASP A 130 16.51 -22.17 23.20
N LYS A 131 16.95 -21.13 22.48
CA LYS A 131 18.09 -21.17 21.53
C LYS A 131 19.17 -20.11 21.82
N PRO A 132 19.70 -19.99 23.07
CA PRO A 132 20.67 -18.96 23.45
C PRO A 132 21.99 -18.98 22.65
N TYR A 133 22.29 -20.10 21.98
CA TYR A 133 23.43 -20.21 21.07
C TYR A 133 23.37 -19.23 19.88
N GLN A 134 22.17 -18.78 19.47
CA GLN A 134 22.02 -17.75 18.44
C GLN A 134 22.69 -16.45 18.90
N SER A 135 22.28 -15.96 20.07
CA SER A 135 22.80 -14.74 20.70
C SER A 135 24.31 -14.81 20.96
N GLN A 136 24.80 -15.97 21.42
CA GLN A 136 26.23 -16.20 21.62
C GLN A 136 27.02 -16.05 20.31
N VAL A 137 26.63 -16.77 19.25
CA VAL A 137 27.33 -16.73 17.95
C VAL A 137 27.39 -15.31 17.37
N ILE A 138 26.30 -14.54 17.51
CA ILE A 138 26.25 -13.17 17.00
C ILE A 138 27.21 -12.28 17.78
N ARG A 139 27.20 -12.34 19.12
CA ARG A 139 28.13 -11.58 19.97
C ARG A 139 29.59 -11.93 19.69
N GLU A 140 29.92 -13.22 19.53
CA GLU A 140 31.27 -13.69 19.15
C GLU A 140 31.76 -13.20 17.77
N ASN A 141 30.84 -12.82 16.88
CA ASN A 141 31.16 -12.38 15.51
C ASN A 141 30.76 -10.93 15.23
N ILE A 142 30.40 -10.13 16.24
CA ILE A 142 29.70 -8.86 16.02
C ILE A 142 30.53 -7.84 15.22
N SER A 143 31.85 -7.84 15.43
CA SER A 143 32.81 -6.96 14.75
C SER A 143 32.89 -7.13 13.23
N ARG A 144 32.36 -8.26 12.71
CA ARG A 144 32.30 -8.58 11.29
C ARG A 144 30.87 -8.63 10.73
N VAL A 145 29.85 -8.25 11.48
CA VAL A 145 28.47 -8.17 10.97
C VAL A 145 28.30 -6.89 10.15
N GLY A 146 27.69 -7.03 8.96
CA GLY A 146 27.34 -5.93 8.06
C GLY A 146 25.83 -5.64 8.05
N GLU A 147 25.00 -6.67 8.20
CA GLU A 147 23.55 -6.54 8.37
C GLU A 147 23.09 -7.41 9.53
N LEU A 148 22.30 -6.85 10.44
CA LEU A 148 21.69 -7.56 11.57
C LEU A 148 20.19 -7.30 11.58
N ALA A 149 19.39 -8.33 11.31
CA ALA A 149 17.95 -8.35 11.54
C ALA A 149 17.63 -9.35 12.65
N VAL A 150 17.13 -8.86 13.78
CA VAL A 150 16.70 -9.66 14.93
C VAL A 150 15.22 -9.44 15.21
N SER A 151 14.48 -10.52 15.43
CA SER A 151 13.09 -10.44 15.89
C SER A 151 12.82 -11.40 17.03
N GLY A 152 11.94 -11.03 17.96
CA GLY A 152 11.61 -11.90 19.09
C GLY A 152 10.64 -11.29 20.09
N SER A 153 10.36 -12.03 21.16
CA SER A 153 9.65 -11.49 22.32
C SER A 153 10.56 -10.58 23.14
N GLU A 154 9.96 -9.73 23.98
CA GLU A 154 10.62 -8.83 24.94
C GLU A 154 11.79 -9.51 25.66
N ALA A 155 11.52 -10.57 26.43
CA ALA A 155 12.53 -11.31 27.18
C ALA A 155 13.66 -11.89 26.31
N ALA A 156 13.42 -12.17 25.02
CA ALA A 156 14.47 -12.63 24.10
C ALA A 156 15.34 -11.47 23.61
N LEU A 157 14.75 -10.29 23.38
CA LEU A 157 15.44 -9.05 23.04
C LEU A 157 16.24 -8.49 24.22
N GLU A 158 15.67 -8.44 25.43
CA GLU A 158 16.37 -8.07 26.68
C GLU A 158 17.59 -8.99 26.95
N THR A 159 17.46 -10.30 26.71
CA THR A 159 18.58 -11.26 26.85
C THR A 159 19.65 -11.09 25.75
N PHE A 160 19.29 -10.47 24.62
CA PHE A 160 20.20 -10.19 23.51
C PHE A 160 20.92 -8.85 23.70
N PHE A 161 20.18 -7.83 24.13
CA PHE A 161 20.56 -6.44 24.42
C PHE A 161 20.46 -6.13 25.93
N PRO A 162 21.29 -6.73 26.80
CA PRO A 162 21.21 -6.50 28.25
C PRO A 162 21.72 -5.10 28.65
N ASP A 163 21.17 -4.54 29.73
CA ASP A 163 21.48 -3.20 30.30
C ASP A 163 22.94 -2.95 30.75
N TYR A 164 23.87 -3.89 30.50
CA TYR A 164 25.21 -3.86 31.06
C TYR A 164 26.30 -3.82 29.98
N VAL A 165 26.83 -2.60 29.80
CA VAL A 165 28.25 -2.26 29.60
C VAL A 165 29.14 -3.43 29.14
N GLY A 166 29.02 -3.74 27.85
CA GLY A 166 29.96 -4.58 27.12
C GLY A 166 30.13 -3.99 25.73
N GLU A 167 31.36 -3.65 25.34
CA GLU A 167 31.67 -2.96 24.09
C GLU A 167 31.33 -3.83 22.85
N MET A 168 30.06 -3.82 22.43
CA MET A 168 29.62 -4.42 21.18
C MET A 168 30.04 -3.51 20.00
N LEU A 169 31.34 -3.53 19.72
CA LEU A 169 31.94 -2.85 18.58
C LEU A 169 31.51 -3.56 17.29
N ALA A 170 30.55 -2.95 16.58
CA ALA A 170 30.07 -3.40 15.28
C ALA A 170 30.49 -2.43 14.15
N PRO A 171 31.80 -2.16 13.93
CA PRO A 171 32.31 -1.09 13.06
C PRO A 171 32.05 -1.29 11.56
N ARG A 172 31.36 -2.39 11.19
CA ARG A 172 30.97 -2.73 9.82
C ARG A 172 29.46 -2.78 9.62
N LEU A 173 28.67 -2.62 10.68
CA LEU A 173 27.22 -2.75 10.64
C LEU A 173 26.60 -1.55 9.92
N ARG A 174 25.94 -1.82 8.79
CA ARG A 174 25.29 -0.83 7.94
C ARG A 174 23.77 -0.91 7.98
N SER A 175 23.22 -2.07 8.30
CA SER A 175 21.78 -2.30 8.35
C SER A 175 21.41 -2.94 9.68
N LEU A 176 20.59 -2.26 10.48
CA LEU A 176 20.05 -2.76 11.74
C LEU A 176 18.53 -2.81 11.66
N SER A 177 17.98 -4.00 11.89
CA SER A 177 16.54 -4.24 11.97
C SER A 177 16.23 -4.94 13.30
N VAL A 178 15.34 -4.36 14.10
CA VAL A 178 14.87 -4.93 15.37
C VAL A 178 13.34 -4.92 15.40
N VAL A 179 12.75 -6.10 15.59
CA VAL A 179 11.29 -6.30 15.55
C VAL A 179 10.81 -7.04 16.80
N LYS A 180 10.03 -6.38 17.66
CA LYS A 180 9.38 -7.03 18.81
C LYS A 180 8.07 -7.69 18.37
N THR A 181 7.98 -9.02 18.50
CA THR A 181 6.87 -9.80 17.93
C THR A 181 5.57 -9.76 18.73
N SER A 182 5.58 -9.24 19.96
CA SER A 182 4.45 -9.32 20.89
C SER A 182 4.61 -8.36 22.07
N GLY A 183 3.50 -7.81 22.56
CA GLY A 183 3.46 -6.85 23.66
C GLY A 183 3.49 -5.39 23.19
N GLU A 184 3.54 -4.46 24.14
CA GLU A 184 3.75 -3.03 23.89
C GLU A 184 5.17 -2.78 23.34
N ALA A 185 5.44 -1.61 22.77
CA ALA A 185 6.78 -1.31 22.27
C ALA A 185 7.79 -1.11 23.42
N MET A 186 9.07 -1.44 23.20
CA MET A 186 10.13 -1.37 24.23
C MET A 186 11.25 -0.39 23.87
N TRP A 187 11.88 0.20 24.89
CA TRP A 187 13.17 0.87 24.71
C TRP A 187 14.29 -0.17 24.58
N LEU A 188 15.20 0.04 23.63
CA LEU A 188 16.49 -0.62 23.51
C LEU A 188 17.55 0.36 24.05
N ASP A 189 18.53 -0.12 24.82
CA ASP A 189 19.55 0.77 25.37
C ASP A 189 20.38 1.48 24.28
N ALA A 190 20.80 2.72 24.55
CA ALA A 190 21.60 3.53 23.63
C ALA A 190 22.97 2.90 23.31
N MET A 191 23.48 2.04 24.20
CA MET A 191 24.79 1.39 24.10
C MET A 191 24.80 0.09 23.27
N VAL A 192 23.65 -0.34 22.74
CA VAL A 192 23.48 -1.60 21.97
C VAL A 192 24.53 -1.79 20.87
N PHE A 193 24.94 -0.70 20.24
CA PHE A 193 26.24 -0.59 19.57
C PHE A 193 26.79 0.79 19.87
N HIS A 194 28.11 0.92 20.06
CA HIS A 194 28.75 2.20 19.79
C HIS A 194 28.53 2.50 18.32
N GLY A 195 27.54 3.34 18.04
CA GLY A 195 27.33 3.87 16.72
C GLY A 195 28.61 4.56 16.24
N PRO A 196 28.86 4.56 14.92
CA PRO A 196 30.09 5.06 14.33
C PRO A 196 30.59 6.36 14.96
N GLU A 197 31.82 6.38 15.47
CA GLU A 197 32.38 7.56 16.14
C GLU A 197 32.23 8.81 15.26
N ALA A 198 31.81 9.92 15.86
CA ALA A 198 31.42 11.18 15.19
C ALA A 198 32.54 11.92 14.42
N ARG A 199 33.63 11.24 14.10
CA ARG A 199 34.82 11.75 13.40
C ARG A 199 35.25 10.90 12.20
N THR A 200 34.64 9.75 11.97
CA THR A 200 34.96 8.88 10.82
C THR A 200 33.83 8.91 9.81
N THR A 201 34.19 9.00 8.52
CA THR A 201 33.23 9.16 7.41
C THR A 201 32.65 7.80 7.02
N TYR A 202 31.69 7.32 7.82
CA TYR A 202 31.04 6.03 7.52
C TYR A 202 30.02 6.18 6.39
N PRO A 203 29.92 5.18 5.49
CA PRO A 203 28.89 5.16 4.47
C PRO A 203 27.50 5.02 5.10
N SER A 204 26.48 5.39 4.33
CA SER A 204 25.07 5.36 4.70
C SER A 204 24.59 4.12 5.47
N HIS A 205 23.71 4.35 6.44
CA HIS A 205 23.12 3.30 7.28
C HIS A 205 21.61 3.12 7.03
N GLN A 206 21.10 1.95 7.41
CA GLN A 206 19.69 1.60 7.40
C GLN A 206 19.26 1.24 8.82
N LEU A 207 18.15 1.81 9.27
CA LEU A 207 17.57 1.55 10.58
C LEU A 207 16.09 1.20 10.44
N HIS A 208 15.72 0.02 10.91
CA HIS A 208 14.33 -0.46 10.97
C HIS A 208 13.99 -0.88 12.39
N LEU A 209 13.03 -0.21 13.01
CA LEU A 209 12.53 -0.53 14.34
C LEU A 209 11.01 -0.75 14.27
N GLU A 210 10.55 -1.95 14.61
CA GLU A 210 9.13 -2.28 14.77
C GLU A 210 8.87 -2.65 16.25
N LYS A 211 7.98 -1.90 16.92
CA LYS A 211 7.69 -2.04 18.35
C LYS A 211 8.94 -1.93 19.25
N CYS A 212 9.92 -1.16 18.79
CA CYS A 212 11.16 -0.86 19.50
C CYS A 212 11.53 0.61 19.27
N ALA A 213 12.17 1.23 20.26
CA ALA A 213 12.76 2.56 20.13
C ALA A 213 14.20 2.55 20.68
N ILE A 214 15.13 3.18 19.96
CA ILE A 214 16.46 3.52 20.49
C ILE A 214 16.41 4.99 20.91
N PRO A 215 17.00 5.41 22.06
CA PRO A 215 17.03 6.80 22.51
C PRO A 215 17.37 7.78 21.38
N TRP A 216 16.50 8.78 21.17
CA TRP A 216 16.51 9.62 19.95
C TRP A 216 17.77 10.48 19.76
N ASN A 217 18.62 10.59 20.80
CA ASN A 217 19.94 11.21 20.74
C ASN A 217 21.06 10.25 20.27
N SER A 218 20.74 8.98 19.96
CA SER A 218 21.70 7.95 19.58
C SER A 218 22.37 8.23 18.24
N PRO A 219 23.68 7.93 18.07
CA PRO A 219 24.38 8.06 16.79
C PRO A 219 23.78 7.23 15.64
N TRP A 220 22.87 6.30 15.93
CA TRP A 220 22.13 5.52 14.93
C TRP A 220 21.22 6.34 14.00
N TYR A 221 20.86 7.56 14.40
CA TYR A 221 19.94 8.42 13.64
C TYR A 221 20.63 9.42 12.69
N TYR A 222 21.94 9.27 12.43
CA TYR A 222 22.73 10.16 11.58
C TYR A 222 23.18 9.45 10.30
N ASN A 223 23.23 10.17 9.18
CA ASN A 223 23.64 9.67 7.86
C ASN A 223 22.87 8.41 7.40
N LEU A 224 21.56 8.38 7.61
CA LEU A 224 20.69 7.29 7.12
C LEU A 224 20.40 7.42 5.61
N THR A 225 20.30 6.28 4.91
CA THR A 225 19.58 6.15 3.63
C THR A 225 18.18 5.59 3.82
N ASP A 226 17.96 4.80 4.88
CA ASP A 226 16.70 4.10 5.12
C ASP A 226 16.32 4.25 6.59
N LEU A 227 15.16 4.86 6.86
CA LEU A 227 14.58 4.99 8.20
C LEU A 227 13.18 4.37 8.19
N HIS A 228 12.98 3.34 9.00
CA HIS A 228 11.67 2.71 9.23
C HIS A 228 11.39 2.69 10.73
N LEU A 229 10.37 3.42 11.15
CA LEU A 229 9.87 3.47 12.52
C LEU A 229 8.41 3.03 12.53
N GLU A 230 8.09 1.95 13.24
CA GLU A 230 6.77 1.35 13.20
C GLU A 230 6.24 0.91 14.59
N ASN A 231 4.98 1.22 14.86
CA ASN A 231 4.20 0.75 16.01
C ASN A 231 4.89 1.04 17.36
N LEU A 232 5.26 2.30 17.59
CA LEU A 232 5.84 2.75 18.87
C LEU A 232 4.76 2.87 19.95
N HIS A 233 5.15 3.03 21.21
CA HIS A 233 4.22 3.38 22.28
C HIS A 233 4.16 4.91 22.47
N SER A 234 3.06 5.43 23.04
CA SER A 234 2.86 6.86 23.30
C SER A 234 3.96 7.49 24.17
N THR A 235 4.58 6.72 25.07
CA THR A 235 5.71 7.13 25.91
C THR A 235 7.09 7.04 25.22
N GLN A 236 7.14 6.53 23.99
CA GLN A 236 8.36 6.37 23.19
C GLN A 236 8.40 7.29 21.96
N GLY A 237 7.24 7.77 21.50
CA GLY A 237 7.13 8.62 20.33
C GLY A 237 8.05 9.86 20.42
N PRO A 238 8.73 10.24 19.32
CA PRO A 238 9.60 11.40 19.32
C PRO A 238 8.78 12.70 19.38
N ALA A 239 9.37 13.78 19.86
CA ALA A 239 8.87 15.11 19.52
C ALA A 239 9.11 15.37 18.03
N ILE A 240 8.22 16.09 17.36
CA ILE A 240 8.34 16.33 15.91
C ILE A 240 9.63 17.08 15.55
N THR A 241 10.12 18.00 16.39
CA THR A 241 11.43 18.64 16.22
C THR A 241 12.61 17.67 16.31
N VAL A 242 12.48 16.60 17.10
CA VAL A 242 13.48 15.52 17.15
C VAL A 242 13.41 14.66 15.89
N LEU A 243 12.21 14.36 15.39
CA LEU A 243 12.06 13.66 14.10
C LEU A 243 12.67 14.50 12.95
N PHE A 244 12.44 15.81 12.92
CA PHE A 244 13.08 16.70 11.94
C PHE A 244 14.60 16.82 12.11
N SER A 245 15.15 16.75 13.33
CA SER A 245 16.60 16.78 13.52
C SER A 245 17.27 15.48 13.02
N ILE A 246 16.61 14.33 13.16
CA ILE A 246 17.03 13.04 12.58
C ILE A 246 17.03 13.09 11.04
N ILE A 247 15.99 13.68 10.44
CA ILE A 247 15.87 13.88 9.00
C ILE A 247 16.97 14.82 8.49
N LEU A 248 17.21 15.95 9.17
CA LEU A 248 18.29 16.90 8.85
C LEU A 248 19.68 16.30 9.03
N ALA A 249 19.87 15.37 9.98
CA ALA A 249 21.09 14.61 10.16
C ALA A 249 21.33 13.53 9.09
N SER A 250 20.37 13.32 8.18
CA SER A 250 20.37 12.24 7.18
C SER A 250 20.09 12.77 5.76
N PRO A 251 20.96 13.63 5.18
CA PRO A 251 20.72 14.28 3.89
C PRO A 251 20.70 13.32 2.67
N LEU A 252 21.16 12.08 2.83
CA LEU A 252 21.15 11.04 1.80
C LEU A 252 19.96 10.08 1.92
N LEU A 253 18.92 10.43 2.69
CA LEU A 253 17.74 9.60 2.92
C LEU A 253 17.00 9.31 1.61
N GLN A 254 16.85 8.02 1.31
CA GLN A 254 16.16 7.46 0.15
C GLN A 254 14.79 6.89 0.52
N ASN A 255 14.68 6.25 1.69
CA ASN A 255 13.45 5.60 2.12
C ASN A 255 13.08 6.08 3.53
N LEU A 256 11.91 6.71 3.65
CA LEU A 256 11.35 7.17 4.92
C LEU A 256 10.00 6.51 5.19
N THR A 257 9.96 5.65 6.21
CA THR A 257 8.75 5.00 6.70
C THR A 257 8.47 5.38 8.16
N LEU A 258 7.29 5.94 8.41
CA LEU A 258 6.78 6.33 9.72
C LEU A 258 5.37 5.75 9.87
N ILE A 259 5.18 4.81 10.80
CA ILE A 259 3.89 4.13 10.99
C ILE A 259 3.59 4.08 12.49
N ASN A 260 2.51 4.71 12.95
CA ASN A 260 2.10 4.71 14.36
C ASN A 260 3.29 5.05 15.30
N THR A 261 4.07 6.07 14.97
CA THR A 261 5.22 6.52 15.76
C THR A 261 4.80 7.28 17.02
N HIS A 262 3.52 7.68 17.13
CA HIS A 262 3.02 8.53 18.22
C HIS A 262 3.83 9.83 18.38
N THR A 263 4.23 10.42 17.25
CA THR A 263 5.01 11.67 17.24
C THR A 263 4.24 12.80 17.92
N HIS A 264 4.86 13.43 18.91
CA HIS A 264 4.29 14.55 19.67
C HIS A 264 4.53 15.89 18.95
N VAL A 265 3.51 16.74 18.88
CA VAL A 265 3.56 18.02 18.15
C VAL A 265 3.25 19.18 19.09
N ASP A 266 4.29 19.90 19.50
CA ASP A 266 4.14 21.14 20.26
C ASP A 266 3.82 22.31 19.31
N ARG A 267 2.59 22.83 19.41
CA ARG A 267 2.03 23.89 18.53
C ARG A 267 2.83 25.21 18.52
N THR A 268 3.81 25.37 19.41
CA THR A 268 4.68 26.54 19.53
C THR A 268 5.97 26.47 18.72
N GLU A 269 6.40 25.29 18.28
CA GLU A 269 7.70 25.11 17.64
C GLU A 269 7.64 25.39 16.13
N ARG A 270 8.47 26.32 15.66
CA ARG A 270 8.65 26.59 14.23
C ARG A 270 9.61 25.59 13.63
N LEU A 271 9.06 24.65 12.86
CA LEU A 271 9.83 23.79 11.99
C LEU A 271 10.35 24.59 10.78
N PHE A 272 11.48 24.15 10.23
CA PHE A 272 12.05 24.72 9.01
C PHE A 272 11.83 23.76 7.83
N PRO A 273 11.43 24.27 6.65
CA PRO A 273 11.34 23.44 5.44
C PRO A 273 12.65 22.70 5.18
N THR A 274 12.56 21.38 5.13
CA THR A 274 13.69 20.46 4.99
C THR A 274 13.61 19.79 3.62
N THR A 275 14.72 19.78 2.87
CA THR A 275 14.75 19.21 1.51
C THR A 275 15.42 17.85 1.47
N LEU A 276 14.69 16.84 1.00
CA LEU A 276 15.13 15.46 0.84
C LEU A 276 15.35 15.14 -0.64
N SER A 277 16.48 15.57 -1.18
CA SER A 277 16.81 15.50 -2.62
C SER A 277 17.02 14.09 -3.16
N HIS A 278 17.17 13.08 -2.28
CA HIS A 278 17.42 11.69 -2.64
C HIS A 278 16.24 10.75 -2.35
N LEU A 279 15.10 11.28 -1.90
CA LEU A 279 13.97 10.46 -1.44
C LEU A 279 13.32 9.72 -2.62
N THR A 280 13.39 8.38 -2.57
CA THR A 280 12.81 7.46 -3.56
C THR A 280 11.53 6.78 -3.09
N THR A 281 11.33 6.65 -1.77
CA THR A 281 10.07 6.18 -1.19
C THR A 281 9.71 6.97 0.07
N LEU A 282 8.43 7.32 0.21
CA LEU A 282 7.86 7.93 1.41
C LEU A 282 6.60 7.17 1.82
N LEU A 283 6.60 6.63 3.04
CA LEU A 283 5.47 5.97 3.67
C LEU A 283 5.19 6.64 5.03
N ILE A 284 4.16 7.48 5.10
CA ILE A 284 3.70 8.07 6.37
C ILE A 284 2.38 7.40 6.73
N SER A 285 2.18 7.01 8.00
CA SER A 285 0.94 6.44 8.53
C SER A 285 0.76 6.90 9.98
N GLU A 286 0.22 8.11 10.15
CA GLU A 286 0.22 8.86 11.41
C GLU A 286 -1.13 9.58 11.66
N PRO A 287 -1.37 10.20 12.83
CA PRO A 287 -2.52 11.07 13.01
C PRO A 287 -2.51 12.23 12.00
N ILE A 288 -3.69 12.67 11.55
CA ILE A 288 -3.79 13.70 10.49
C ILE A 288 -2.99 14.98 10.77
N PHE A 289 -2.94 15.46 12.02
CA PHE A 289 -2.14 16.64 12.38
C PHE A 289 -0.64 16.41 12.20
N VAL A 290 -0.12 15.23 12.57
CA VAL A 290 1.29 14.84 12.37
C VAL A 290 1.62 14.79 10.89
N CYS A 291 0.76 14.15 10.07
CA CYS A 291 0.93 14.10 8.62
C CYS A 291 1.02 15.50 8.01
N VAL A 292 0.16 16.44 8.43
CA VAL A 292 0.20 17.81 7.92
C VAL A 292 1.47 18.54 8.37
N HIS A 293 1.86 18.47 9.64
CA HIS A 293 3.10 19.10 10.10
C HIS A 293 4.35 18.54 9.40
N LEU A 294 4.38 17.24 9.10
CA LEU A 294 5.43 16.61 8.30
C LEU A 294 5.42 17.16 6.87
N LEU A 295 4.29 17.07 6.16
CA LEU A 295 4.20 17.42 4.74
C LEU A 295 4.39 18.91 4.48
N VAL A 296 3.90 19.79 5.36
CA VAL A 296 4.12 21.25 5.28
C VAL A 296 5.60 21.62 5.35
N ASN A 297 6.41 20.84 6.08
CA ASN A 297 7.83 21.13 6.35
C ASN A 297 8.79 20.19 5.62
N LEU A 298 8.32 19.23 4.83
CA LEU A 298 9.13 18.36 3.99
C LEU A 298 8.96 18.75 2.51
N THR A 299 10.10 18.95 1.86
CA THR A 299 10.20 19.21 0.42
C THR A 299 11.03 18.09 -0.20
N PHE A 300 10.57 17.53 -1.31
CA PHE A 300 11.22 16.40 -1.96
C PHE A 300 10.91 16.43 -3.46
N PRO A 301 11.77 15.85 -4.33
CA PRO A 301 11.48 15.76 -5.76
C PRO A 301 10.23 14.90 -6.01
N ALA A 302 9.70 14.90 -7.24
CA ALA A 302 8.65 13.95 -7.61
C ALA A 302 9.16 12.51 -7.40
N ILE A 303 8.60 11.82 -6.40
CA ILE A 303 9.07 10.53 -5.90
C ILE A 303 8.52 9.40 -6.78
N VAL A 304 9.22 8.25 -6.78
CA VAL A 304 8.83 7.04 -7.52
C VAL A 304 7.64 6.31 -6.89
N THR A 305 7.51 6.38 -5.55
CA THR A 305 6.33 5.92 -4.80
C THR A 305 6.11 6.77 -3.54
N ASN A 306 4.97 7.46 -3.47
CA ASN A 306 4.49 8.14 -2.26
C ASN A 306 3.23 7.47 -1.71
N VAL A 307 3.20 7.21 -0.40
CA VAL A 307 2.05 6.65 0.33
C VAL A 307 1.86 7.41 1.64
N ILE A 308 0.79 8.19 1.75
CA ILE A 308 0.42 8.85 3.00
C ILE A 308 -0.88 8.25 3.51
N ARG A 309 -0.89 7.78 4.75
CA ARG A 309 -2.04 7.32 5.51
C ARG A 309 -2.22 8.25 6.69
N CYS A 310 -3.45 8.68 6.91
CA CYS A 310 -3.82 9.42 8.11
C CYS A 310 -4.80 8.58 8.94
N PHE A 311 -4.91 8.87 10.22
CA PHE A 311 -6.02 8.44 11.06
C PHE A 311 -6.50 9.61 11.93
N PRO A 312 -7.75 9.59 12.46
CA PRO A 312 -8.39 10.78 12.98
C PRO A 312 -7.82 11.19 14.33
N SER A 313 -7.64 12.50 14.49
CA SER A 313 -7.66 13.15 15.80
C SER A 313 -9.13 13.42 16.20
N PRO A 314 -9.47 13.61 17.49
CA PRO A 314 -10.73 14.22 17.91
C PRO A 314 -11.20 15.39 17.03
N LYS A 315 -12.53 15.44 16.81
CA LYS A 315 -13.22 16.18 15.73
C LYS A 315 -12.74 17.60 15.45
N GLU A 316 -12.44 18.38 16.51
CA GLU A 316 -12.14 19.81 16.41
C GLU A 316 -10.81 20.13 15.71
N GLU A 317 -9.89 19.17 15.60
CA GLU A 317 -8.59 19.42 14.95
C GLU A 317 -8.60 19.14 13.44
N ALA A 318 -9.37 18.16 12.97
CA ALA A 318 -9.24 17.66 11.61
C ALA A 318 -9.65 18.70 10.54
N GLU A 319 -10.72 19.46 10.76
CA GLU A 319 -11.17 20.54 9.87
C GLU A 319 -10.10 21.64 9.66
N PHE A 320 -9.27 21.90 10.67
CA PHE A 320 -8.21 22.92 10.62
C PHE A 320 -7.01 22.48 9.78
N TRP A 321 -6.63 21.20 9.85
CA TRP A 321 -5.43 20.68 9.20
C TRP A 321 -5.65 20.31 7.72
N ILE A 322 -6.86 19.90 7.34
CA ILE A 322 -7.19 19.47 5.96
C ILE A 322 -6.85 20.53 4.88
N PRO A 323 -7.21 21.83 5.01
CA PRO A 323 -6.84 22.84 4.02
C PRO A 323 -5.31 23.03 3.89
N SER A 324 -4.59 22.85 5.00
CA SER A 324 -3.12 22.97 5.04
C SER A 324 -2.43 21.78 4.34
N LEU A 325 -3.02 20.59 4.41
CA LEU A 325 -2.55 19.41 3.66
C LEU A 325 -2.57 19.64 2.15
N VAL A 326 -3.66 20.24 1.66
CA VAL A 326 -3.98 20.36 0.23
C VAL A 326 -3.34 21.60 -0.41
N SER A 327 -3.15 22.67 0.35
CA SER A 327 -2.60 23.94 -0.17
C SER A 327 -1.08 23.96 -0.34
N HIS A 328 -0.34 23.05 0.31
CA HIS A 328 1.11 23.13 0.38
C HIS A 328 1.88 22.45 -0.77
N HIS A 329 1.24 21.56 -1.53
CA HIS A 329 1.89 20.80 -2.62
C HIS A 329 0.95 20.69 -3.81
N ASP A 330 1.46 20.95 -5.02
CA ASP A 330 0.63 20.94 -6.22
C ASP A 330 0.14 19.52 -6.53
N PHE A 331 -1.17 19.34 -6.46
CA PHE A 331 -1.85 18.05 -6.37
C PHE A 331 -1.55 17.09 -7.54
N SER A 332 -1.26 17.63 -8.73
CA SER A 332 -0.95 16.82 -9.92
C SER A 332 0.45 16.18 -9.88
N ASP A 333 1.37 16.73 -9.11
CA ASP A 333 2.79 16.56 -9.41
C ASP A 333 3.46 15.49 -8.55
N MET A 334 3.02 15.30 -7.29
CA MET A 334 3.81 14.55 -6.29
C MET A 334 3.20 13.24 -5.76
N TYR A 335 1.91 12.93 -5.94
CA TYR A 335 1.28 11.81 -5.23
C TYR A 335 0.74 10.70 -6.16
N ASP A 336 1.33 9.51 -6.05
CA ASP A 336 0.83 8.29 -6.72
C ASP A 336 -0.21 7.55 -5.89
N PHE A 337 -0.23 7.77 -4.57
CA PHE A 337 -1.18 7.14 -3.64
C PHE A 337 -1.33 7.91 -2.31
N ILE A 338 -2.58 8.14 -1.87
CA ILE A 338 -2.91 8.60 -0.51
C ILE A 338 -3.98 7.66 0.03
N ARG A 339 -3.87 7.13 1.24
CA ARG A 339 -4.84 6.18 1.82
C ARG A 339 -4.84 6.24 3.33
N VAL A 340 -5.60 7.17 3.90
CA VAL A 340 -6.16 7.11 5.27
C VAL A 340 -6.88 5.73 5.47
N GLU A 341 -7.04 5.09 6.64
CA GLU A 341 -7.56 3.68 6.70
C GLU A 341 -8.64 3.38 7.77
N ALA A 342 -9.94 3.55 7.43
CA ALA A 342 -11.09 3.48 8.36
C ALA A 342 -11.33 2.17 9.16
N PRO A 343 -11.94 2.23 10.37
CA PRO A 343 -12.25 1.06 11.19
C PRO A 343 -13.58 0.40 10.76
N ILE A 344 -14.30 1.06 9.85
CA ILE A 344 -15.63 0.69 9.34
C ILE A 344 -15.63 0.95 7.82
N ASN A 345 -14.95 0.07 7.06
CA ASN A 345 -15.07 -0.21 5.61
C ASN A 345 -15.28 0.92 4.56
N SER A 346 -15.31 2.20 4.92
CA SER A 346 -15.78 3.29 4.04
C SER A 346 -14.61 4.05 3.42
N PHE A 347 -14.63 4.29 2.11
CA PHE A 347 -13.58 5.03 1.39
C PHE A 347 -14.03 5.81 0.15
N LEU A 348 -13.31 6.90 -0.18
CA LEU A 348 -13.42 7.62 -1.45
C LEU A 348 -12.12 7.50 -2.25
N ARG A 349 -12.08 6.59 -3.22
CA ARG A 349 -10.94 6.43 -4.13
C ARG A 349 -11.09 7.35 -5.33
N ILE A 350 -10.15 8.25 -5.58
CA ILE A 350 -10.13 9.12 -6.76
C ILE A 350 -8.89 8.75 -7.60
N LYS A 351 -9.01 8.73 -8.93
CA LYS A 351 -7.90 8.42 -9.83
C LYS A 351 -7.78 9.50 -10.91
N ALA A 352 -6.56 10.01 -11.10
CA ALA A 352 -6.27 11.11 -12.02
C ALA A 352 -5.09 10.72 -12.91
N GLY A 353 -5.38 10.05 -14.03
CA GLY A 353 -4.38 9.50 -14.95
C GLY A 353 -4.43 10.14 -16.34
N GLY A 354 -3.27 10.55 -16.84
CA GLY A 354 -3.02 10.79 -18.26
C GLY A 354 -2.21 9.64 -18.86
N TYR A 355 -2.21 9.53 -20.20
CA TYR A 355 -1.46 8.49 -20.90
C TYR A 355 0.02 8.44 -20.45
N TRP A 356 0.46 7.24 -20.07
CA TRP A 356 1.83 6.83 -19.64
C TRP A 356 2.20 6.93 -18.14
N THR A 357 1.40 7.56 -17.27
CA THR A 357 1.53 7.39 -15.81
C THR A 357 0.17 7.47 -15.12
N GLU A 358 -0.36 6.35 -14.61
CA GLU A 358 -1.54 6.35 -13.74
C GLU A 358 -1.16 6.84 -12.33
N LYS A 359 -1.42 8.12 -12.02
CA LYS A 359 -1.39 8.61 -10.64
C LYS A 359 -2.73 8.34 -9.98
N THR A 360 -2.74 7.82 -8.75
CA THR A 360 -3.96 7.54 -8.00
C THR A 360 -4.04 8.39 -6.74
N PHE A 361 -5.15 9.10 -6.56
CA PHE A 361 -5.38 9.97 -5.41
C PHE A 361 -6.51 9.40 -4.56
N ASP A 362 -6.22 8.31 -3.87
CA ASP A 362 -7.19 7.72 -2.94
C ASP A 362 -7.38 8.67 -1.70
N ILE A 363 -8.57 8.67 -1.07
CA ILE A 363 -8.84 9.29 0.24
C ILE A 363 -9.82 8.41 1.04
N GLN A 364 -9.35 7.74 2.08
CA GLN A 364 -10.15 6.74 2.81
C GLN A 364 -10.36 7.16 4.26
N ILE A 365 -11.35 8.02 4.52
CA ILE A 365 -11.49 8.69 5.81
C ILE A 365 -11.83 7.72 6.94
N ASP A 366 -10.85 7.43 7.79
CA ASP A 366 -11.07 6.89 9.13
C ASP A 366 -11.75 7.97 9.98
N HIS A 367 -13.03 7.76 10.26
CA HIS A 367 -13.79 8.48 11.28
C HIS A 367 -15.11 7.73 11.54
N PRO A 368 -15.69 7.76 12.75
CA PRO A 368 -17.06 7.29 12.99
C PRO A 368 -18.15 8.10 12.24
N LEU A 369 -17.82 9.26 11.67
CA LEU A 369 -18.70 10.10 10.84
C LEU A 369 -17.90 10.69 9.65
N PRO A 370 -17.50 9.87 8.67
CA PRO A 370 -16.52 10.26 7.65
C PRO A 370 -16.99 11.39 6.72
N GLN A 371 -18.30 11.56 6.55
CA GLN A 371 -18.90 12.64 5.77
C GLN A 371 -18.51 14.05 6.25
N ILE A 372 -18.23 14.23 7.55
CA ILE A 372 -17.85 15.53 8.13
C ILE A 372 -16.49 16.00 7.63
N LEU A 373 -15.53 15.09 7.50
CA LEU A 373 -14.17 15.44 7.08
C LEU A 373 -14.03 15.51 5.56
N LEU A 374 -14.91 14.83 4.83
CA LEU A 374 -14.80 14.73 3.37
C LEU A 374 -15.15 16.04 2.64
N GLU A 375 -16.15 16.77 3.11
CA GLU A 375 -16.52 18.05 2.50
C GLU A 375 -15.40 19.10 2.60
N PRO A 376 -14.76 19.34 3.76
CA PRO A 376 -13.55 20.16 3.86
C PRO A 376 -12.41 19.71 2.94
N VAL A 377 -12.21 18.40 2.75
CA VAL A 377 -11.20 17.87 1.82
C VAL A 377 -11.57 18.25 0.38
N LEU A 378 -12.77 17.92 -0.08
CA LEU A 378 -13.22 18.20 -1.44
C LEU A 378 -13.27 19.71 -1.74
N HIS A 379 -13.69 20.52 -0.76
CA HIS A 379 -13.66 21.98 -0.85
C HIS A 379 -12.23 22.50 -1.02
N SER A 380 -11.28 22.00 -0.21
CA SER A 380 -9.87 22.37 -0.31
C SER A 380 -9.28 21.96 -1.66
N LEU A 381 -9.60 20.76 -2.14
CA LEU A 381 -9.13 20.25 -3.43
C LEU A 381 -9.62 21.08 -4.62
N VAL A 382 -10.89 21.47 -4.60
CA VAL A 382 -11.46 22.38 -5.61
C VAL A 382 -10.85 23.79 -5.52
N THR A 383 -10.55 24.26 -4.31
CA THR A 383 -10.07 25.63 -4.06
C THR A 383 -8.59 25.80 -4.41
N TYR A 384 -7.72 24.89 -3.97
CA TYR A 384 -6.27 25.00 -4.13
C TYR A 384 -5.73 24.25 -5.36
N SER A 385 -6.42 23.22 -5.85
CA SER A 385 -5.98 22.38 -6.99
C SER A 385 -7.04 22.20 -8.11
N PRO A 386 -7.69 23.27 -8.60
CA PRO A 386 -8.84 23.16 -9.51
C PRO A 386 -8.52 22.51 -10.86
N THR A 387 -7.31 22.69 -11.39
CA THR A 387 -6.84 22.09 -12.65
C THR A 387 -6.75 20.58 -12.54
N SER A 388 -6.11 20.11 -11.48
CA SER A 388 -5.81 18.71 -11.22
C SER A 388 -7.04 17.95 -10.73
N PHE A 389 -7.93 18.61 -9.98
CA PHE A 389 -9.25 18.08 -9.68
C PHE A 389 -10.12 17.93 -10.95
N ARG A 390 -10.02 18.86 -11.92
CA ARG A 390 -10.69 18.71 -13.22
C ARG A 390 -10.11 17.59 -14.09
N SER A 391 -8.87 17.14 -13.87
CA SER A 391 -8.22 16.08 -14.65
C SER A 391 -8.52 14.66 -14.14
N ILE A 392 -9.27 14.51 -13.04
CA ILE A 392 -9.75 13.23 -12.53
C ILE A 392 -10.49 12.44 -13.63
N THR A 393 -10.04 11.22 -13.91
CA THR A 393 -10.58 10.33 -14.95
C THR A 393 -11.37 9.15 -14.37
N SER A 394 -11.15 8.77 -13.12
CA SER A 394 -11.93 7.71 -12.46
C SER A 394 -12.23 8.04 -10.99
N LEU A 395 -13.41 7.65 -10.52
CA LEU A 395 -13.92 7.93 -9.17
C LEU A 395 -14.59 6.68 -8.62
N SER A 396 -14.27 6.27 -7.39
CA SER A 396 -14.81 5.10 -6.70
C SER A 396 -15.29 5.51 -5.32
N ILE A 397 -16.58 5.30 -5.06
CA ILE A 397 -17.29 5.75 -3.86
C ILE A 397 -17.77 4.53 -3.07
N ASP A 398 -17.27 4.38 -1.85
CA ASP A 398 -17.66 3.35 -0.89
C ASP A 398 -18.07 4.03 0.43
N MET A 399 -19.19 4.75 0.41
CA MET A 399 -19.63 5.59 1.53
C MET A 399 -21.16 5.50 1.72
N PRO A 400 -21.67 5.40 2.96
CA PRO A 400 -23.09 5.23 3.24
C PRO A 400 -23.93 6.52 3.15
N SER A 401 -23.30 7.70 3.06
CA SER A 401 -23.95 8.97 2.67
C SER A 401 -22.93 10.05 2.34
N LEU A 402 -23.32 10.99 1.48
CA LEU A 402 -22.53 12.13 1.04
C LEU A 402 -23.39 13.40 1.03
N GLY A 403 -22.91 14.46 1.70
CA GLY A 403 -23.62 15.74 1.80
C GLY A 403 -23.80 16.44 0.46
N GLY A 404 -24.81 17.31 0.36
CA GLY A 404 -25.14 18.02 -0.88
C GLY A 404 -23.98 18.83 -1.46
N ASP A 405 -23.15 19.44 -0.60
CA ASP A 405 -21.99 20.21 -1.01
C ASP A 405 -20.81 19.33 -1.47
N ALA A 406 -20.56 18.18 -0.85
CA ALA A 406 -19.59 17.20 -1.35
C ALA A 406 -19.90 16.79 -2.81
N TRP A 407 -21.17 16.59 -3.15
CA TRP A 407 -21.59 16.33 -4.53
C TRP A 407 -21.36 17.52 -5.47
N ARG A 408 -21.61 18.76 -5.02
CA ARG A 408 -21.33 19.98 -5.82
C ARG A 408 -19.84 20.12 -6.15
N HIS A 409 -18.96 19.76 -5.23
CA HIS A 409 -17.52 19.70 -5.49
C HIS A 409 -17.19 18.61 -6.50
N LEU A 410 -17.62 17.35 -6.25
CA LEU A 410 -17.35 16.22 -7.16
C LEU A 410 -17.86 16.44 -8.59
N CYS A 411 -18.99 17.13 -8.79
CA CYS A 411 -19.51 17.47 -10.13
C CYS A 411 -18.55 18.31 -11.01
N GLN A 412 -17.49 18.89 -10.43
CA GLN A 412 -16.48 19.65 -11.16
C GLN A 412 -15.44 18.77 -11.88
N CYS A 413 -15.44 17.45 -11.67
CA CYS A 413 -14.59 16.47 -12.38
C CYS A 413 -15.01 16.29 -13.85
N THR A 414 -14.84 17.32 -14.68
CA THR A 414 -15.33 17.34 -16.07
C THR A 414 -14.71 16.28 -16.99
N ASN A 415 -13.54 15.74 -16.65
CA ASN A 415 -12.88 14.67 -17.39
C ASN A 415 -13.19 13.25 -16.90
N LEU A 416 -14.13 13.07 -15.95
CA LEU A 416 -14.46 11.77 -15.39
C LEU A 416 -14.98 10.81 -16.46
N GLN A 417 -14.30 9.66 -16.63
CA GLN A 417 -14.63 8.58 -17.56
C GLN A 417 -15.23 7.37 -16.85
N THR A 418 -14.75 7.02 -15.65
CA THR A 418 -15.21 5.86 -14.89
C THR A 418 -15.78 6.26 -13.52
N LEU A 419 -16.97 5.77 -13.19
CA LEU A 419 -17.61 5.98 -11.89
C LEU A 419 -17.94 4.62 -11.26
N GLN A 420 -17.43 4.38 -10.07
CA GLN A 420 -17.56 3.12 -9.35
C GLN A 420 -18.27 3.34 -8.01
N PHE A 421 -19.19 2.45 -7.66
CA PHE A 421 -19.91 2.45 -6.39
C PHE A 421 -19.74 1.11 -5.68
N ARG A 422 -19.67 1.13 -4.35
CA ARG A 422 -19.59 -0.07 -3.50
C ARG A 422 -20.60 -0.09 -2.33
N ASP A 423 -21.15 1.07 -1.97
CA ASP A 423 -22.22 1.21 -0.98
C ASP A 423 -23.54 1.72 -1.60
N SER A 424 -24.61 1.57 -0.84
CA SER A 424 -26.02 1.67 -1.20
C SER A 424 -26.57 3.08 -1.44
N ASP A 425 -25.93 4.15 -0.96
CA ASP A 425 -26.44 5.53 -1.06
C ASP A 425 -25.95 6.29 -2.31
N CYS A 426 -25.75 5.56 -3.41
CA CYS A 426 -25.45 6.14 -4.73
C CYS A 426 -26.64 6.89 -5.36
N ASN A 427 -27.85 6.76 -4.78
CA ASN A 427 -29.09 7.36 -5.29
C ASN A 427 -29.04 8.88 -5.39
N ALA A 428 -28.42 9.58 -4.44
CA ALA A 428 -28.34 11.04 -4.45
C ALA A 428 -27.61 11.54 -5.70
N LEU A 429 -26.45 10.94 -6.02
CA LEU A 429 -25.72 11.25 -7.24
C LEU A 429 -26.46 10.78 -8.49
N LEU A 430 -26.96 9.54 -8.53
CA LEU A 430 -27.66 9.03 -9.71
C LEU A 430 -28.90 9.87 -10.04
N SER A 431 -29.65 10.33 -9.04
CA SER A 431 -30.80 11.24 -9.22
C SER A 431 -30.38 12.61 -9.75
N LEU A 432 -29.28 13.18 -9.25
CA LEU A 432 -28.70 14.42 -9.77
C LEU A 432 -28.22 14.26 -11.23
N LEU A 433 -27.60 13.12 -11.56
CA LEU A 433 -27.18 12.80 -12.92
C LEU A 433 -28.39 12.64 -13.86
N VAL A 434 -29.47 12.00 -13.40
CA VAL A 434 -30.75 11.90 -14.13
C VAL A 434 -31.32 13.28 -14.36
N GLU A 435 -31.50 14.10 -13.32
CA GLU A 435 -32.06 15.46 -13.44
C GLU A 435 -31.30 16.28 -14.48
N ARG A 436 -29.97 16.26 -14.43
CA ARG A 436 -29.11 17.02 -15.33
C ARG A 436 -29.16 16.48 -16.76
N ALA A 437 -29.21 15.17 -16.95
CA ALA A 437 -29.38 14.55 -18.27
C ALA A 437 -30.74 14.90 -18.89
N PHE A 438 -31.84 14.84 -18.12
CA PHE A 438 -33.18 15.21 -18.59
C PHE A 438 -33.28 16.69 -18.96
N ARG A 439 -32.70 17.59 -18.15
CA ARG A 439 -32.60 19.02 -18.50
C ARG A 439 -31.83 19.24 -19.82
N CYS A 440 -30.75 18.49 -20.08
CA CYS A 440 -29.98 18.62 -21.32
C CYS A 440 -30.74 18.18 -22.59
N ILE A 441 -31.71 17.26 -22.48
CA ILE A 441 -32.62 16.89 -23.58
C ILE A 441 -33.90 17.75 -23.64
N GLY A 442 -33.94 18.88 -22.92
CA GLY A 442 -35.06 19.83 -22.92
C GLY A 442 -36.28 19.38 -22.11
N VAL A 443 -36.15 18.37 -21.25
CA VAL A 443 -37.21 17.92 -20.36
C VAL A 443 -37.03 18.56 -18.98
N SER A 444 -38.00 19.39 -18.58
CA SER A 444 -38.09 19.98 -17.25
C SER A 444 -39.47 19.74 -16.66
N VAL A 445 -39.55 19.46 -15.36
CA VAL A 445 -40.83 19.45 -14.64
C VAL A 445 -41.37 20.89 -14.59
N ARG A 446 -42.61 21.09 -15.07
CA ARG A 446 -43.35 22.32 -14.75
C ARG A 446 -43.67 22.30 -13.27
N ALA A 447 -43.04 23.18 -12.49
CA ALA A 447 -43.48 23.43 -11.13
C ALA A 447 -44.85 24.13 -11.20
N ASP A 448 -45.90 23.49 -10.66
CA ASP A 448 -47.17 24.16 -10.36
C ASP A 448 -46.98 25.08 -9.15
N THR A 449 -46.28 26.19 -9.38
CA THR A 449 -46.24 27.41 -8.56
C THR A 449 -45.44 28.46 -9.33
N GLU A 450 -45.87 29.71 -9.30
CA GLU A 450 -45.25 30.81 -10.03
C GLU A 450 -43.83 31.10 -9.52
N PHE A 451 -42.83 30.44 -10.11
CA PHE A 451 -41.45 30.92 -10.06
C PHE A 451 -41.16 31.68 -11.36
N ILE A 452 -41.23 33.01 -11.24
CA ILE A 452 -40.63 33.95 -12.18
C ILE A 452 -39.19 33.49 -12.43
N PRO A 453 -38.68 33.47 -13.69
CA PRO A 453 -37.29 33.15 -13.96
C PRO A 453 -36.39 34.13 -13.20
N SER A 454 -35.81 33.68 -12.10
CA SER A 454 -34.86 34.47 -11.33
C SER A 454 -33.62 34.69 -12.20
N GLN A 455 -32.98 35.85 -12.06
CA GLN A 455 -32.07 36.40 -13.08
C GLN A 455 -30.73 35.66 -13.26
N LEU A 456 -30.61 34.43 -12.76
CA LEU A 456 -29.47 33.52 -12.96
C LEU A 456 -29.48 32.83 -14.33
N ASP A 457 -30.66 32.63 -14.96
CA ASP A 457 -30.80 31.88 -16.23
C ASP A 457 -30.31 32.63 -17.50
N ARG A 458 -29.63 33.78 -17.36
CA ARG A 458 -29.10 34.56 -18.50
C ARG A 458 -27.58 34.48 -18.68
N GLN A 459 -26.85 33.79 -17.80
CA GLN A 459 -25.40 33.59 -17.92
C GLN A 459 -25.00 32.11 -17.81
N GLY A 460 -25.57 31.29 -18.70
CA GLY A 460 -24.97 30.05 -19.17
C GLY A 460 -24.98 28.83 -18.24
N VAL A 461 -24.92 27.68 -18.90
CA VAL A 461 -24.55 26.36 -18.35
C VAL A 461 -25.70 25.51 -17.75
N CYS A 462 -26.52 24.95 -18.65
CA CYS A 462 -26.92 23.55 -18.51
C CYS A 462 -25.72 22.65 -18.84
N SER A 463 -24.78 22.49 -17.89
CA SER A 463 -23.72 21.48 -18.04
C SER A 463 -24.27 20.10 -17.74
N GLN A 464 -24.10 19.19 -18.69
CA GLN A 464 -24.09 17.76 -18.42
C GLN A 464 -23.06 17.46 -17.31
N VAL A 465 -23.49 16.84 -16.22
CA VAL A 465 -22.56 16.39 -15.17
C VAL A 465 -21.82 15.14 -15.68
N PHE A 466 -20.50 15.14 -15.51
CA PHE A 466 -19.57 14.16 -16.09
C PHE A 466 -19.81 13.95 -17.60
N PRO A 467 -19.47 14.94 -18.46
CA PRO A 467 -19.73 14.86 -19.90
C PRO A 467 -18.96 13.72 -20.58
N LYS A 468 -17.80 13.32 -20.05
CA LYS A 468 -16.96 12.23 -20.56
C LYS A 468 -17.22 10.86 -19.91
N LEU A 469 -18.28 10.70 -19.12
CA LEU A 469 -18.56 9.45 -18.40
C LEU A 469 -18.88 8.31 -19.38
N GLU A 470 -17.98 7.35 -19.48
CA GLU A 470 -18.03 6.21 -20.41
C GLU A 470 -18.36 4.90 -19.67
N CYS A 471 -18.00 4.76 -18.40
CA CYS A 471 -18.15 3.52 -17.62
C CYS A 471 -18.78 3.76 -16.24
N ILE A 472 -19.76 2.93 -15.84
CA ILE A 472 -20.29 2.89 -14.48
C ILE A 472 -20.19 1.46 -13.91
N ILE A 473 -19.60 1.31 -12.73
CA ILE A 473 -19.34 0.03 -12.05
C ILE A 473 -20.08 0.00 -10.71
N PHE A 474 -20.81 -1.07 -10.43
CA PHE A 474 -21.43 -1.31 -9.12
C PHE A 474 -20.88 -2.61 -8.52
N LEU A 475 -20.36 -2.53 -7.28
CA LEU A 475 -19.82 -3.67 -6.54
C LEU A 475 -20.66 -3.91 -5.27
N GLU A 476 -21.05 -5.16 -4.98
CA GLU A 476 -21.60 -5.60 -3.68
C GLU A 476 -22.92 -4.91 -3.22
N ILE A 477 -23.49 -4.02 -4.05
CA ILE A 477 -24.70 -3.21 -3.78
C ILE A 477 -26.00 -4.02 -3.82
N ASP A 478 -26.91 -3.73 -2.89
CA ASP A 478 -28.26 -4.29 -2.88
C ASP A 478 -29.26 -3.39 -3.64
N CYS A 479 -29.71 -3.83 -4.81
CA CYS A 479 -30.66 -3.10 -5.65
C CYS A 479 -32.11 -3.12 -5.11
N GLY A 480 -32.39 -3.89 -4.05
CA GLY A 480 -33.73 -4.13 -3.49
C GLY A 480 -33.93 -3.59 -2.06
N VAL A 481 -32.88 -3.18 -1.36
CA VAL A 481 -32.99 -2.39 -0.10
C VAL A 481 -33.72 -1.06 -0.34
N LEU A 482 -33.73 -0.59 -1.58
CA LEU A 482 -34.48 0.57 -2.07
C LEU A 482 -35.97 0.26 -2.29
N ASN A 483 -36.67 -0.12 -1.22
CA ASN A 483 -38.15 -0.23 -1.19
C ASN A 483 -38.86 1.15 -1.23
N ARG A 484 -38.20 2.19 -1.77
CA ARG A 484 -38.84 3.40 -2.27
C ARG A 484 -38.74 3.35 -3.79
N TYR A 485 -39.88 3.27 -4.46
CA TYR A 485 -39.94 3.35 -5.92
C TYR A 485 -39.53 4.78 -6.33
N PRO A 486 -38.60 5.00 -7.28
CA PRO A 486 -37.97 4.02 -8.18
C PRO A 486 -36.70 3.34 -7.64
N SER A 487 -36.44 2.10 -8.06
CA SER A 487 -35.27 1.30 -7.65
C SER A 487 -33.99 1.67 -8.41
N LEU A 488 -32.82 1.20 -7.94
CA LEU A 488 -31.50 1.52 -8.54
C LEU A 488 -31.47 1.29 -10.05
N THR A 489 -32.00 0.14 -10.51
CA THR A 489 -32.02 -0.25 -11.91
C THR A 489 -32.93 0.67 -12.74
N ASP A 490 -34.00 1.20 -12.16
CA ASP A 490 -34.94 2.11 -12.83
C ASP A 490 -34.29 3.48 -13.03
N ILE A 491 -33.63 3.99 -11.99
CA ILE A 491 -32.85 5.24 -12.04
C ILE A 491 -31.72 5.12 -13.06
N LEU A 492 -30.99 3.99 -13.07
CA LEU A 492 -29.93 3.72 -14.03
C LEU A 492 -30.46 3.64 -15.47
N ARG A 493 -31.59 2.95 -15.72
CA ARG A 493 -32.25 2.91 -17.04
C ARG A 493 -32.62 4.31 -17.52
N ALA A 494 -33.22 5.13 -16.66
CA ALA A 494 -33.57 6.52 -16.98
C ALA A 494 -32.33 7.38 -17.29
N LEU A 495 -31.25 7.21 -16.51
CA LEU A 495 -29.97 7.91 -16.72
C LEU A 495 -29.36 7.57 -18.09
N LEU A 496 -29.21 6.27 -18.38
CA LEU A 496 -28.60 5.79 -19.63
C LEU A 496 -29.41 6.25 -20.85
N TRP A 497 -30.74 6.15 -20.80
CA TRP A 497 -31.61 6.61 -21.87
C TRP A 497 -31.49 8.13 -22.13
N ALA A 498 -31.53 8.95 -21.08
CA ALA A 498 -31.42 10.40 -21.22
C ALA A 498 -30.03 10.83 -21.73
N ARG A 499 -28.96 10.20 -21.21
CA ARG A 499 -27.58 10.45 -21.65
C ARG A 499 -27.32 10.06 -23.11
N ARG A 500 -27.84 8.91 -23.55
CA ARG A 500 -27.76 8.46 -24.95
C ARG A 500 -28.54 9.39 -25.88
N THR A 501 -29.72 9.85 -25.45
CA THR A 501 -30.55 10.83 -26.19
C THR A 501 -29.88 12.22 -26.25
N GLY A 502 -29.19 12.63 -25.20
CA GLY A 502 -28.45 13.90 -25.11
C GLY A 502 -27.06 13.89 -25.74
N GLY A 503 -26.64 12.81 -26.42
CA GLY A 503 -25.36 12.74 -27.11
C GLY A 503 -24.13 12.54 -26.21
N CYS A 504 -24.31 12.13 -24.96
CA CYS A 504 -23.22 11.80 -24.02
C CYS A 504 -23.40 10.40 -23.42
N PRO A 505 -23.47 9.33 -24.26
CA PRO A 505 -23.78 7.97 -23.81
C PRO A 505 -22.76 7.44 -22.78
N VAL A 506 -23.22 6.53 -21.92
CA VAL A 506 -22.35 5.67 -21.10
C VAL A 506 -22.25 4.34 -21.83
N SER A 507 -21.04 3.99 -22.25
CA SER A 507 -20.76 2.87 -23.15
C SER A 507 -20.69 1.53 -22.41
N SER A 508 -20.26 1.53 -21.14
CA SER A 508 -20.08 0.32 -20.33
C SER A 508 -20.78 0.41 -18.97
N VAL A 509 -21.48 -0.67 -18.59
CA VAL A 509 -22.00 -0.86 -17.23
C VAL A 509 -21.58 -2.23 -16.70
N GLU A 510 -21.09 -2.26 -15.46
CA GLU A 510 -20.65 -3.48 -14.76
C GLU A 510 -21.37 -3.66 -13.43
N LEU A 511 -21.88 -4.87 -13.17
CA LEU A 511 -22.50 -5.31 -11.91
C LEU A 511 -21.75 -6.54 -11.36
N ASP A 512 -20.99 -6.38 -10.27
CA ASP A 512 -20.30 -7.48 -9.57
C ASP A 512 -20.87 -7.62 -8.15
N ARG A 513 -21.28 -8.83 -7.76
CA ARG A 513 -21.84 -9.18 -6.43
C ARG A 513 -23.10 -8.42 -6.01
N CYS A 514 -23.76 -7.73 -6.94
CA CYS A 514 -24.98 -6.99 -6.64
C CYS A 514 -26.15 -7.93 -6.29
N LYS A 515 -27.05 -7.49 -5.39
CA LYS A 515 -28.20 -8.28 -4.92
C LYS A 515 -29.53 -7.71 -5.42
N ASN A 516 -30.56 -8.54 -5.43
CA ASN A 516 -31.94 -8.20 -5.82
C ASN A 516 -32.08 -7.64 -7.25
N VAL A 517 -31.24 -8.09 -8.19
CA VAL A 517 -31.27 -7.64 -9.58
C VAL A 517 -32.34 -8.41 -10.37
N PHE A 518 -33.28 -7.70 -11.00
CA PHE A 518 -34.34 -8.32 -11.80
C PHE A 518 -33.86 -8.65 -13.22
N ARG A 519 -34.26 -9.82 -13.76
CA ARG A 519 -33.87 -10.25 -15.11
C ARG A 519 -34.26 -9.25 -16.20
N GLN A 520 -35.46 -8.70 -16.11
CA GLN A 520 -35.97 -7.70 -17.06
C GLN A 520 -35.13 -6.42 -17.05
N ASP A 521 -34.54 -6.03 -15.91
CA ASP A 521 -33.67 -4.86 -15.84
C ASP A 521 -32.32 -5.11 -16.52
N LEU A 522 -31.74 -6.31 -16.37
CA LEU A 522 -30.51 -6.70 -17.08
C LEU A 522 -30.68 -6.60 -18.60
N GLU A 523 -31.80 -7.08 -19.13
CA GLU A 523 -32.10 -7.07 -20.57
C GLU A 523 -32.23 -5.62 -21.11
N HIS A 524 -32.83 -4.71 -20.34
CA HIS A 524 -32.92 -3.29 -20.71
C HIS A 524 -31.59 -2.53 -20.54
N LEU A 525 -30.78 -2.84 -19.54
CA LEU A 525 -29.46 -2.24 -19.36
C LEU A 525 -28.52 -2.65 -20.51
N ALA A 526 -28.51 -3.93 -20.88
CA ALA A 526 -27.73 -4.46 -22.01
C ALA A 526 -28.17 -3.91 -23.38
N TYR A 527 -29.41 -3.45 -23.53
CA TYR A 527 -29.87 -2.73 -24.73
C TYR A 527 -29.41 -1.26 -24.76
N LEU A 528 -29.24 -0.65 -23.59
CA LEU A 528 -28.90 0.77 -23.46
C LEU A 528 -27.41 1.07 -23.57
N THR A 529 -26.52 0.11 -23.27
CA THR A 529 -25.05 0.24 -23.33
C THR A 529 -24.44 -0.56 -24.50
N ASP A 530 -23.18 -0.28 -24.84
CA ASP A 530 -22.43 -1.05 -25.86
C ASP A 530 -21.74 -2.28 -25.24
N SER A 531 -21.40 -2.18 -23.95
CA SER A 531 -20.84 -3.25 -23.12
C SER A 531 -21.65 -3.37 -21.83
N PHE A 532 -22.02 -4.59 -21.47
CA PHE A 532 -22.70 -4.90 -20.21
C PHE A 532 -22.10 -6.15 -19.58
N ILE A 533 -21.58 -6.00 -18.36
CA ILE A 533 -20.89 -7.06 -17.62
C ILE A 533 -21.69 -7.34 -16.34
N TRP A 534 -22.00 -8.60 -16.08
CA TRP A 534 -22.64 -9.05 -14.85
C TRP A 534 -22.06 -10.39 -14.40
N ASP A 535 -21.76 -10.51 -13.12
CA ASP A 535 -21.15 -11.71 -12.52
C ASP A 535 -22.11 -12.91 -12.35
N GLY A 536 -23.40 -12.72 -12.63
CA GLY A 536 -24.44 -13.74 -12.47
C GLY A 536 -24.98 -13.87 -11.04
N SER A 537 -24.55 -13.01 -10.11
CA SER A 537 -24.97 -13.07 -8.71
C SER A 537 -26.28 -12.33 -8.43
N GLY A 538 -26.93 -12.69 -7.32
CA GLY A 538 -28.00 -11.89 -6.71
C GLY A 538 -29.28 -11.69 -7.53
N GLN A 539 -29.49 -12.51 -8.57
CA GLN A 539 -30.70 -12.47 -9.39
C GLN A 539 -31.96 -12.71 -8.55
N ASN A 540 -32.94 -11.81 -8.65
CA ASN A 540 -34.26 -11.98 -8.07
C ASN A 540 -35.11 -12.90 -8.95
N THR A 541 -35.80 -13.86 -8.34
CA THR A 541 -36.66 -14.84 -9.03
C THR A 541 -38.10 -14.38 -9.21
N LYS A 542 -38.47 -13.22 -8.66
CA LYS A 542 -39.77 -12.58 -8.91
C LYS A 542 -39.75 -11.78 -10.21
N GLU A 543 -40.88 -11.74 -10.91
CA GLU A 543 -41.08 -10.82 -12.03
C GLU A 543 -41.42 -9.41 -11.51
N LYS A 544 -41.03 -8.36 -12.25
CA LYS A 544 -41.35 -6.96 -11.94
C LYS A 544 -42.67 -6.61 -12.66
N GLU A 545 -43.59 -5.93 -11.99
CA GLU A 545 -44.95 -5.73 -12.51
C GLU A 545 -45.02 -4.74 -13.71
N ASP A 546 -44.05 -3.82 -13.83
CA ASP A 546 -44.03 -2.76 -14.86
C ASP A 546 -43.35 -3.19 -16.18
N SER A 547 -43.97 -4.12 -16.91
CA SER A 547 -43.41 -4.71 -18.15
C SER A 547 -43.93 -4.11 -19.47
N CYS A 548 -44.87 -3.16 -19.44
CA CYS A 548 -45.63 -2.70 -20.63
C CYS A 548 -45.37 -1.26 -21.12
N LEU A 549 -44.43 -0.52 -20.54
CA LEU A 549 -44.13 0.86 -20.97
C LEU A 549 -42.94 0.90 -21.94
N ASP A 550 -43.08 1.64 -23.05
CA ASP A 550 -41.95 2.02 -23.92
C ASP A 550 -40.87 2.74 -23.11
N LEU A 551 -39.58 2.53 -23.46
CA LEU A 551 -38.43 3.04 -22.73
C LEU A 551 -38.53 4.54 -22.43
N ARG A 552 -39.00 5.34 -23.39
CA ARG A 552 -39.19 6.79 -23.21
C ARG A 552 -40.22 7.10 -22.13
N SER A 553 -41.40 6.49 -22.21
CA SER A 553 -42.50 6.70 -21.26
C SER A 553 -42.12 6.19 -19.86
N TYR A 554 -41.40 5.08 -19.80
CA TYR A 554 -40.85 4.52 -18.57
C TYR A 554 -39.84 5.48 -17.90
N SER A 555 -38.83 5.94 -18.65
CA SER A 555 -37.81 6.85 -18.15
C SER A 555 -38.38 8.22 -17.73
N LEU A 556 -39.41 8.71 -18.43
CA LEU A 556 -40.14 9.93 -18.02
C LEU A 556 -40.91 9.74 -16.71
N ASN A 557 -41.56 8.59 -16.50
CA ASN A 557 -42.24 8.28 -15.24
C ASN A 557 -41.26 8.22 -14.06
N VAL A 558 -40.11 7.53 -14.24
CA VAL A 558 -39.02 7.50 -13.25
C VAL A 558 -38.53 8.92 -12.92
N PHE A 559 -38.30 9.76 -13.92
CA PHE A 559 -37.91 11.16 -13.72
C PHE A 559 -38.97 11.96 -12.96
N GLU A 560 -40.26 11.85 -13.33
CA GLU A 560 -41.34 12.52 -12.59
C GLU A 560 -41.42 12.08 -11.13
N LEU A 561 -41.23 10.79 -10.84
CA LEU A 561 -41.25 10.25 -9.49
C LEU A 561 -40.10 10.80 -8.64
N LEU A 562 -38.86 10.76 -9.17
CA LEU A 562 -37.68 11.35 -8.52
C LEU A 562 -37.88 12.84 -8.17
N MET A 563 -38.54 13.59 -9.06
CA MET A 563 -38.76 15.03 -8.86
C MET A 563 -39.96 15.33 -7.93
N LYS A 564 -40.96 14.44 -7.84
CA LYS A 564 -42.09 14.56 -6.91
C LYS A 564 -41.69 14.28 -5.46
N ASP A 565 -40.75 13.36 -5.23
CA ASP A 565 -40.36 12.87 -3.89
C ASP A 565 -39.44 13.83 -3.09
N ARG A 566 -39.18 15.06 -3.60
CA ARG A 566 -38.45 16.16 -2.94
C ARG A 566 -37.15 15.76 -2.20
N TRP A 567 -36.23 15.09 -2.88
CA TRP A 567 -34.84 14.98 -2.41
C TRP A 567 -34.06 16.28 -2.63
N LEU A 568 -34.43 17.32 -1.87
CA LEU A 568 -33.63 18.52 -1.58
C LEU A 568 -34.14 19.29 -0.33
N SER A 569 -35.13 18.77 0.42
CA SER A 569 -35.71 19.45 1.59
C SER A 569 -35.73 18.64 2.89
N SER A 570 -34.64 17.94 3.22
CA SER A 570 -34.23 17.66 4.62
C SER A 570 -32.90 16.88 4.71
N THR A 571 -31.77 17.59 4.64
CA THR A 571 -30.51 17.40 5.42
C THR A 571 -29.46 18.37 4.90
#